data_AF-A0A847IS61-F1
#
_entry.id   AF-A0A847IS61-F1
#
_cell.length_a   1.000
_cell.length_b   1.000
_cell.length_c   1.000
_cell.angle_alpha   90.00
_cell.angle_beta   90.00
_cell.angle_gamma   90.00
#
_symmetry.space_group_name_H-M   'P 1'
#
loop_
_entity.id
_entity.type
_entity.pdbx_description
1 polymer ?
#
loop_
_entity_poly.entity_id
_entity_poly.type
_entity_poly.pdbx_seq_one_letter_code
_entity_poly.pdbx_strand_id
1 'polypeptide(L)'
;NIRLTPKEFDFRIIDSPSELRTLILDKNSANNQANKSRLVAGYCWDWISKKDPEAYDITFPQHDFRMRWNLTKDGSTWIIAPDSVNEIGCIHTCQGLELDYVGVIIGPDIRFENGRVVTDVTKRSSMDRSIFGIKTMLREDPQEALQLADRIIKNTYRTLLTRGMKGCYVYFCDQALHDHFAAQLSPARPKISAGSWETARSEAPALFREPEVPPGPRIEAEVNASAKFVEFLPLYSLKAACGAFGEGQYAEESGWVKVEGLGRLNRNMFVIQAKGHSMEPRIPDGSLCVFRANVVGSRQNKIVLVQHRGLHDVDYTGSYTIKTYTSEKSFDRETGEWQHERIVLKPINPSYSPIVIDQEDDFTVIGEFIGLVKS
;
A
#
# COMPACT_ATOMS: atom_id res chain seq x y z
N ASN A 1 -20.82 -0.87 -4.17
CA ASN A 1 -20.15 -2.19 -4.11
C ASN A 1 -20.48 -2.97 -5.37
N ILE A 2 -19.48 -3.17 -6.23
CA ILE A 2 -19.57 -4.06 -7.39
C ILE A 2 -19.58 -5.51 -6.87
N ARG A 3 -20.48 -6.36 -7.37
CA ARG A 3 -20.46 -7.79 -7.08
C ARG A 3 -19.76 -8.50 -8.23
N LEU A 4 -18.63 -9.12 -7.94
CA LEU A 4 -17.88 -9.92 -8.91
C LEU A 4 -18.42 -11.35 -8.93
N THR A 5 -18.51 -11.93 -10.12
CA THR A 5 -18.83 -13.34 -10.32
C THR A 5 -17.60 -14.21 -10.08
N PRO A 6 -17.76 -15.51 -9.79
CA PRO A 6 -16.63 -16.45 -9.67
C PRO A 6 -15.78 -16.57 -10.93
N LYS A 7 -16.29 -16.11 -12.10
CA LYS A 7 -15.53 -16.05 -13.35
C LYS A 7 -14.63 -14.81 -13.44
N GLU A 8 -15.00 -13.72 -12.76
CA GLU A 8 -14.24 -12.46 -12.73
C GLU A 8 -13.20 -12.47 -11.61
N PHE A 9 -13.48 -13.14 -10.50
CA PHE A 9 -12.57 -13.27 -9.37
C PHE A 9 -12.73 -14.60 -8.64
N ASP A 10 -11.69 -15.42 -8.64
CA ASP A 10 -11.70 -16.75 -7.99
C ASP A 10 -11.34 -16.61 -6.51
N PHE A 11 -12.36 -16.40 -5.67
CA PHE A 11 -12.21 -16.36 -4.21
C PHE A 11 -12.55 -17.71 -3.60
N ARG A 12 -11.66 -18.24 -2.74
CA ARG A 12 -11.87 -19.51 -2.03
C ARG A 12 -11.40 -19.43 -0.60
N ILE A 13 -12.12 -20.11 0.28
CA ILE A 13 -11.63 -20.44 1.62
C ILE A 13 -11.13 -21.88 1.56
N ILE A 14 -9.92 -22.11 2.06
CA ILE A 14 -9.21 -23.37 2.01
C ILE A 14 -9.04 -23.90 3.43
N ASP A 15 -9.31 -25.19 3.63
CA ASP A 15 -9.31 -25.83 4.95
C ASP A 15 -7.90 -26.18 5.46
N SER A 16 -6.89 -26.19 4.58
CA SER A 16 -5.51 -26.58 4.91
C SER A 16 -4.48 -25.59 4.34
N PRO A 17 -3.50 -25.13 5.14
CA PRO A 17 -2.42 -24.28 4.65
C PRO A 17 -1.50 -25.01 3.67
N SER A 18 -1.42 -26.34 3.75
CA SER A 18 -0.66 -27.15 2.78
C SER A 18 -1.36 -27.24 1.43
N GLU A 19 -2.68 -27.38 1.42
CA GLU A 19 -3.48 -27.29 0.18
C GLU A 19 -3.36 -25.89 -0.42
N LEU A 20 -3.50 -24.85 0.41
CA LEU A 20 -3.32 -23.45 -0.01
C LEU A 20 -1.95 -23.26 -0.69
N ARG A 21 -0.89 -23.81 -0.12
CA ARG A 21 0.46 -23.76 -0.71
C ARG A 21 0.53 -24.43 -2.07
N THR A 22 0.01 -25.66 -2.18
CA THR A 22 -0.02 -26.40 -3.44
C THR A 22 -0.77 -25.63 -4.53
N LEU A 23 -1.96 -25.10 -4.22
CA LEU A 23 -2.75 -24.31 -5.16
C LEU A 23 -2.00 -23.06 -5.65
N ILE A 24 -1.29 -22.36 -4.77
CA ILE A 24 -0.51 -21.19 -5.16
C ILE A 24 0.71 -21.58 -6.00
N LEU A 25 1.40 -22.68 -5.70
CA LEU A 25 2.51 -23.19 -6.52
C LEU A 25 2.03 -23.58 -7.93
N ASP A 26 0.87 -24.22 -8.04
CA ASP A 26 0.25 -24.56 -9.31
C ASP A 26 -0.11 -23.29 -10.11
N LYS A 27 -0.74 -22.30 -9.47
CA LYS A 27 -1.03 -21.00 -10.10
C LYS A 27 0.24 -20.24 -10.51
N ASN A 28 1.32 -20.37 -9.74
CA ASN A 28 2.59 -19.72 -10.03
C ASN A 28 3.32 -20.35 -11.22
N SER A 29 3.07 -21.61 -11.53
CA SER A 29 3.74 -22.37 -12.61
C SER A 29 2.91 -22.47 -13.91
N ALA A 30 1.62 -22.13 -13.88
CA ALA A 30 0.72 -22.26 -15.03
C ALA A 30 0.94 -21.21 -16.14
N ASN A 31 0.83 -21.65 -17.41
CA ASN A 31 0.53 -20.86 -18.63
C ASN A 31 1.48 -19.72 -19.05
N ASN A 32 2.78 -19.97 -19.28
CA ASN A 32 3.75 -18.99 -19.82
C ASN A 32 3.82 -17.63 -19.08
N GLN A 33 3.10 -17.49 -17.97
CA GLN A 33 3.02 -16.36 -17.05
C GLN A 33 3.48 -16.84 -15.67
N ALA A 34 4.62 -17.54 -15.67
CA ALA A 34 5.24 -18.00 -14.44
C ALA A 34 5.48 -16.82 -13.49
N ASN A 35 5.54 -17.12 -12.20
CA ASN A 35 6.07 -16.21 -11.19
C ASN A 35 5.12 -15.08 -10.70
N LYS A 36 3.81 -15.18 -10.92
CA LYS A 36 2.81 -14.17 -10.54
C LYS A 36 1.89 -14.52 -9.37
N SER A 37 2.20 -15.58 -8.61
CA SER A 37 1.38 -15.99 -7.45
C SER A 37 2.24 -16.19 -6.22
N ARG A 38 1.77 -15.74 -5.05
CA ARG A 38 2.53 -15.83 -3.78
C ARG A 38 1.65 -16.14 -2.59
N LEU A 39 2.27 -16.80 -1.61
CA LEU A 39 1.73 -16.96 -0.27
C LEU A 39 2.15 -15.78 0.59
N VAL A 40 1.21 -15.31 1.39
CA VAL A 40 1.40 -14.20 2.31
C VAL A 40 0.69 -14.50 3.64
N ALA A 41 1.15 -13.91 4.72
CA ALA A 41 0.55 -14.12 6.04
C ALA A 41 0.51 -12.83 6.87
N GLY A 42 -0.44 -12.77 7.82
CA GLY A 42 -0.39 -11.77 8.89
C GLY A 42 0.89 -11.90 9.72
N TYR A 43 1.36 -10.81 10.32
CA TYR A 43 2.64 -10.78 11.04
C TYR A 43 2.52 -11.36 12.47
N CYS A 44 2.23 -12.67 12.56
CA CYS A 44 1.99 -13.36 13.84
C CYS A 44 3.15 -14.24 14.32
N TRP A 45 4.10 -14.57 13.44
CA TRP A 45 5.19 -15.50 13.73
C TRP A 45 6.53 -14.77 13.75
N ASP A 46 7.38 -15.13 14.72
CA ASP A 46 8.72 -14.58 14.84
C ASP A 46 9.60 -14.99 13.65
N TRP A 47 10.55 -14.13 13.29
CA TRP A 47 11.49 -14.36 12.20
C TRP A 47 12.76 -15.04 12.68
N ILE A 48 12.62 -16.33 12.98
CA ILE A 48 13.68 -17.24 13.44
C ILE A 48 14.72 -17.43 12.34
N SER A 49 14.26 -17.61 11.09
CA SER A 49 15.11 -17.88 9.93
C SER A 49 16.08 -16.74 9.58
N LYS A 50 15.85 -15.55 10.15
CA LYS A 50 16.76 -14.41 10.05
C LYS A 50 18.12 -14.67 10.71
N LYS A 51 18.15 -15.46 11.78
CA LYS A 51 19.38 -15.82 12.51
C LYS A 51 19.86 -17.22 12.16
N ASP A 52 18.93 -18.13 11.89
CA ASP A 52 19.21 -19.51 11.50
C ASP A 52 18.54 -19.81 10.15
N PRO A 53 19.24 -19.67 9.01
CA PRO A 53 18.66 -19.84 7.68
C PRO A 53 17.98 -21.19 7.44
N GLU A 54 18.30 -22.22 8.24
CA GLU A 54 17.68 -23.54 8.11
C GLU A 54 16.37 -23.68 8.88
N ALA A 55 16.10 -22.80 9.84
CA ALA A 55 14.85 -22.78 10.60
C ALA A 55 13.64 -22.44 9.72
N TYR A 56 12.46 -22.86 10.17
CA TYR A 56 11.16 -22.48 9.61
C TYR A 56 10.44 -21.54 10.57
N ASP A 57 9.79 -20.50 10.05
CA ASP A 57 9.15 -19.46 10.86
C ASP A 57 7.68 -19.77 11.14
N ILE A 58 6.97 -20.18 10.09
CA ILE A 58 5.54 -20.50 10.16
C ILE A 58 5.40 -22.01 10.03
N THR A 59 4.87 -22.65 11.06
CA THR A 59 4.66 -24.10 11.08
C THR A 59 3.25 -24.44 11.53
N PHE A 60 2.63 -25.39 10.83
CA PHE A 60 1.39 -26.05 11.25
C PHE A 60 1.61 -27.56 11.15
N PRO A 61 2.16 -28.20 12.20
CA PRO A 61 2.52 -29.62 12.17
C PRO A 61 1.35 -30.53 11.78
N GLN A 62 0.14 -30.21 12.23
CA GLN A 62 -1.07 -30.97 11.93
C GLN A 62 -1.48 -30.95 10.44
N HIS A 63 -0.93 -30.02 9.66
CA HIS A 63 -1.19 -29.90 8.24
C HIS A 63 0.03 -30.24 7.37
N ASP A 64 1.15 -30.68 7.96
CA ASP A 64 2.44 -30.81 7.25
C ASP A 64 2.86 -29.53 6.51
N PHE A 65 2.62 -28.39 7.16
CA PHE A 65 3.01 -27.09 6.63
C PHE A 65 4.17 -26.50 7.40
N ARG A 66 5.16 -26.02 6.64
CA ARG A 66 6.24 -25.19 7.14
C ARG A 66 6.72 -24.26 6.04
N MET A 67 6.96 -23.00 6.36
CA MET A 67 7.54 -22.02 5.45
C MET A 67 8.43 -21.03 6.20
N ARG A 68 9.38 -20.47 5.47
CA ARG A 68 10.25 -19.38 5.94
C ARG A 68 9.64 -18.06 5.51
N TRP A 69 9.69 -17.06 6.38
CA TRP A 69 9.47 -15.68 5.98
C TRP A 69 10.39 -15.32 4.83
N ASN A 70 9.95 -14.35 4.03
CA ASN A 70 10.73 -13.76 2.96
C ASN A 70 12.16 -13.45 3.43
N LEU A 71 13.17 -14.10 2.86
CA LEU A 71 14.55 -13.87 3.28
C LEU A 71 15.00 -12.47 2.82
N THR A 72 15.98 -11.88 3.51
CA THR A 72 16.48 -10.54 3.17
C THR A 72 17.23 -10.49 1.82
N LYS A 73 17.46 -11.64 1.17
CA LYS A 73 18.25 -11.76 -0.06
C LYS A 73 17.64 -10.95 -1.22
N ASP A 74 16.32 -11.02 -1.37
CA ASP A 74 15.60 -10.40 -2.50
C ASP A 74 15.02 -9.02 -2.11
N GLY A 75 15.03 -8.67 -0.82
CA GLY A 75 14.55 -7.38 -0.34
C GLY A 75 13.16 -7.03 -0.88
N SER A 76 13.05 -5.91 -1.58
CA SER A 76 11.79 -5.44 -2.18
C SER A 76 11.36 -6.22 -3.43
N THR A 77 12.28 -6.91 -4.11
CA THR A 77 11.96 -7.70 -5.32
C THR A 77 11.46 -9.10 -4.99
N TRP A 78 11.36 -9.46 -3.70
CA TRP A 78 10.90 -10.75 -3.24
C TRP A 78 9.63 -11.21 -3.97
N ILE A 79 8.63 -10.35 -4.10
CA ILE A 79 7.33 -10.73 -4.69
C ILE A 79 7.41 -11.12 -6.18
N ILE A 80 8.48 -10.74 -6.89
CA ILE A 80 8.77 -11.11 -8.28
C ILE A 80 10.00 -12.01 -8.42
N ALA A 81 10.68 -12.39 -7.34
CA ALA A 81 11.86 -13.25 -7.42
C ALA A 81 11.43 -14.70 -7.76
N PRO A 82 12.06 -15.38 -8.72
CA PRO A 82 11.61 -16.70 -9.18
C PRO A 82 11.47 -17.75 -8.06
N ASP A 83 12.41 -17.78 -7.12
CA ASP A 83 12.47 -18.78 -6.05
C ASP A 83 11.63 -18.41 -4.82
N SER A 84 11.13 -17.17 -4.74
CA SER A 84 10.45 -16.66 -3.55
C SER A 84 9.07 -17.27 -3.32
N VAL A 85 8.53 -17.99 -4.31
CA VAL A 85 7.29 -18.78 -4.14
C VAL A 85 7.42 -19.85 -3.06
N ASN A 86 8.66 -20.27 -2.73
CA ASN A 86 8.96 -21.21 -1.64
C ASN A 86 9.04 -20.53 -0.27
N GLU A 87 8.92 -19.21 -0.22
CA GLU A 87 8.91 -18.40 0.98
C GLU A 87 7.52 -17.79 1.19
N ILE A 88 7.25 -17.24 2.36
CA ILE A 88 5.99 -16.57 2.67
C ILE A 88 6.21 -15.09 2.94
N GLY A 89 5.42 -14.24 2.28
CA GLY A 89 5.50 -12.79 2.41
C GLY A 89 4.69 -12.25 3.57
N CYS A 90 5.01 -11.04 4.00
CA CYS A 90 4.21 -10.28 4.96
C CYS A 90 3.72 -8.97 4.33
N ILE A 91 2.99 -8.16 5.10
CA ILE A 91 2.52 -6.85 4.62
C ILE A 91 3.65 -5.98 4.05
N HIS A 92 4.88 -6.10 4.57
CA HIS A 92 6.00 -5.27 4.12
C HIS A 92 6.56 -5.67 2.74
N THR A 93 6.44 -6.94 2.35
CA THR A 93 6.92 -7.44 1.05
C THR A 93 5.86 -7.46 -0.03
N CYS A 94 4.59 -7.27 0.34
CA CYS A 94 3.47 -7.28 -0.60
C CYS A 94 2.98 -5.87 -0.97
N GLN A 95 3.69 -4.83 -0.53
CA GLN A 95 3.29 -3.44 -0.75
C GLN A 95 3.78 -2.92 -2.11
N GLY A 96 2.84 -2.58 -3.00
CA GLY A 96 3.13 -1.89 -4.26
C GLY A 96 3.05 -2.76 -5.50
N LEU A 97 2.91 -4.08 -5.36
CA LEU A 97 2.79 -5.02 -6.46
C LEU A 97 1.54 -5.89 -6.34
N GLU A 98 0.97 -6.20 -7.50
CA GLU A 98 -0.21 -7.05 -7.64
C GLU A 98 0.21 -8.43 -8.13
N LEU A 99 -0.53 -9.44 -7.67
CA LEU A 99 -0.35 -10.84 -8.02
C LEU A 99 -1.55 -11.28 -8.87
N ASP A 100 -1.36 -12.25 -9.76
CA ASP A 100 -2.49 -12.89 -10.41
C ASP A 100 -3.34 -13.61 -9.35
N TYR A 101 -2.70 -14.41 -8.50
CA TYR A 101 -3.33 -15.10 -7.38
C TYR A 101 -2.53 -14.87 -6.10
N VAL A 102 -3.24 -14.62 -5.00
CA VAL A 102 -2.65 -14.52 -3.67
C VAL A 102 -3.23 -15.60 -2.76
N GLY A 103 -2.38 -16.28 -2.01
CA GLY A 103 -2.80 -17.14 -0.91
C GLY A 103 -2.53 -16.45 0.41
N VAL A 104 -3.55 -16.23 1.23
CA VAL A 104 -3.45 -15.46 2.47
C VAL A 104 -3.70 -16.38 3.66
N ILE A 105 -2.73 -16.45 4.57
CA ILE A 105 -2.89 -17.06 5.89
C ILE A 105 -3.32 -15.96 6.87
N ILE A 106 -4.54 -16.08 7.36
CA ILE A 106 -5.10 -15.25 8.42
C ILE A 106 -4.66 -15.81 9.76
N GLY A 107 -3.79 -15.07 10.44
CA GLY A 107 -3.15 -15.48 11.68
C GLY A 107 -4.06 -15.39 12.91
N PRO A 108 -3.55 -15.84 14.08
CA PRO A 108 -4.29 -15.85 15.34
C PRO A 108 -4.57 -14.46 15.95
N ASP A 109 -4.05 -13.38 15.35
CA ASP A 109 -4.32 -11.99 15.77
C ASP A 109 -5.71 -11.48 15.35
N ILE A 110 -6.52 -12.30 14.69
CA ILE A 110 -7.94 -12.04 14.42
C ILE A 110 -8.76 -13.33 14.55
N ARG A 111 -9.90 -13.25 15.23
CA ARG A 111 -10.79 -14.39 15.51
C ARG A 111 -12.26 -14.00 15.47
N PHE A 112 -13.15 -14.97 15.47
CA PHE A 112 -14.58 -14.74 15.67
C PHE A 112 -15.01 -15.21 17.06
N GLU A 113 -15.52 -14.29 17.87
CA GLU A 113 -15.89 -14.55 19.24
C GLU A 113 -17.15 -13.77 19.61
N ASN A 114 -18.13 -14.43 20.24
CA ASN A 114 -19.37 -13.81 20.69
C ASN A 114 -20.13 -13.04 19.59
N GLY A 115 -20.19 -13.63 18.38
CA GLY A 115 -20.96 -13.06 17.25
C GLY A 115 -20.27 -11.89 16.54
N ARG A 116 -19.00 -11.59 16.84
CA ARG A 116 -18.25 -10.51 16.20
C ARG A 116 -16.80 -10.91 15.91
N VAL A 117 -16.22 -10.23 14.93
CA VAL A 117 -14.78 -10.31 14.65
C VAL A 117 -14.02 -9.50 15.70
N VAL A 118 -13.00 -10.11 16.31
CA VAL A 118 -12.17 -9.51 17.37
C VAL A 118 -10.70 -9.63 16.97
N THR A 119 -9.95 -8.53 17.09
CA THR A 119 -8.50 -8.51 16.90
C THR A 119 -7.76 -8.65 18.22
N ASP A 120 -6.57 -9.26 18.18
CA ASP A 120 -5.74 -9.52 19.36
C ASP A 120 -4.27 -9.24 19.09
N VAL A 121 -3.81 -8.06 19.53
CA VAL A 121 -2.43 -7.63 19.34
C VAL A 121 -1.41 -8.51 20.04
N THR A 122 -1.81 -9.23 21.09
CA THR A 122 -0.92 -10.11 21.85
C THR A 122 -0.53 -11.36 21.08
N LYS A 123 -1.25 -11.65 19.99
CA LYS A 123 -0.98 -12.76 19.06
C LYS A 123 -0.13 -12.36 17.86
N ARG A 124 0.24 -11.08 17.75
CA ARG A 124 1.27 -10.64 16.78
C ARG A 124 2.66 -10.99 17.28
N SER A 125 3.60 -11.14 16.34
CA SER A 125 5.01 -11.33 16.69
C SER A 125 5.56 -10.09 17.40
N SER A 126 6.41 -10.31 18.39
CA SER A 126 7.16 -9.23 19.05
C SER A 126 8.17 -8.53 18.12
N MET A 127 8.47 -9.15 16.96
CA MET A 127 9.35 -8.59 15.93
C MET A 127 8.61 -7.69 14.93
N ASP A 128 7.28 -7.60 15.02
CA ASP A 128 6.48 -6.68 14.23
C ASP A 128 6.69 -5.24 14.73
N ARG A 129 7.40 -4.44 13.93
CA ARG A 129 7.67 -3.05 14.27
C ARG A 129 6.41 -2.19 14.32
N SER A 130 5.34 -2.58 13.61
CA SER A 130 4.10 -1.79 13.56
C SER A 130 3.37 -1.74 14.89
N ILE A 131 3.66 -2.68 15.81
CA ILE A 131 3.05 -2.72 17.14
C ILE A 131 3.98 -2.23 18.26
N PHE A 132 5.17 -1.70 17.92
CA PHE A 132 6.05 -1.12 18.93
C PHE A 132 5.37 0.04 19.64
N GLY A 133 5.54 0.11 20.97
CA GLY A 133 4.88 1.11 21.80
C GLY A 133 3.46 0.72 22.27
N ILE A 134 2.75 -0.18 21.58
CA ILE A 134 1.38 -0.57 21.96
C ILE A 134 1.33 -1.19 23.36
N LYS A 135 2.34 -1.99 23.74
CA LYS A 135 2.40 -2.56 25.10
C LYS A 135 2.54 -1.49 26.19
N THR A 136 3.22 -0.39 25.90
CA THR A 136 3.31 0.75 26.83
C THR A 136 1.99 1.50 26.84
N MET A 137 1.43 1.80 25.67
CA MET A 137 0.14 2.47 25.52
C MET A 137 -0.99 1.69 26.21
N LEU A 138 -1.00 0.35 26.15
CA LEU A 138 -1.97 -0.50 26.86
C LEU A 138 -1.96 -0.31 28.38
N ARG A 139 -0.86 0.18 28.98
CA ARG A 139 -0.79 0.49 30.42
C ARG A 139 -1.25 1.91 30.73
N GLU A 140 -1.14 2.83 29.77
CA GLU A 140 -1.40 4.26 29.92
C GLU A 140 -2.83 4.62 29.48
N ASP A 141 -3.18 4.26 28.24
CA ASP A 141 -4.52 4.35 27.67
C ASP A 141 -4.89 3.02 26.95
N PRO A 142 -5.55 2.10 27.66
CA PRO A 142 -5.98 0.83 27.09
C PRO A 142 -6.95 0.98 25.90
N GLN A 143 -7.82 2.00 25.90
CA GLN A 143 -8.83 2.14 24.84
C GLN A 143 -8.18 2.58 23.53
N GLU A 144 -7.32 3.60 23.59
CA GLU A 144 -6.61 4.08 22.41
C GLU A 144 -5.68 3.01 21.83
N ALA A 145 -4.94 2.30 22.71
CA ALA A 145 -4.06 1.22 22.31
C ALA A 145 -4.79 0.10 21.56
N LEU A 146 -5.97 -0.32 22.06
CA LEU A 146 -6.77 -1.36 21.42
C LEU A 146 -7.34 -0.89 20.07
N GLN A 147 -7.75 0.38 19.96
CA GLN A 147 -8.22 0.94 18.68
C GLN A 147 -7.10 1.06 17.64
N LEU A 148 -5.90 1.48 18.07
CA LEU A 148 -4.73 1.53 17.19
C LEU A 148 -4.34 0.12 16.71
N ALA A 149 -4.27 -0.85 17.63
CA ALA A 149 -3.99 -2.23 17.31
C ALA A 149 -5.01 -2.85 16.35
N ASP A 150 -6.31 -2.63 16.58
CA ASP A 150 -7.40 -3.10 15.72
C ASP A 150 -7.23 -2.56 14.29
N ARG A 151 -6.91 -1.27 14.14
CA ARG A 151 -6.63 -0.64 12.84
C ARG A 151 -5.42 -1.27 12.15
N ILE A 152 -4.32 -1.51 12.86
CA ILE A 152 -3.10 -2.12 12.31
C ILE A 152 -3.38 -3.53 11.78
N ILE A 153 -4.07 -4.35 12.57
CA ILE A 153 -4.39 -5.74 12.23
C ILE A 153 -5.35 -5.78 11.02
N LYS A 154 -6.44 -5.00 11.06
CA LYS A 154 -7.38 -4.91 9.94
C LYS A 154 -6.73 -4.38 8.67
N ASN A 155 -5.88 -3.36 8.77
CA ASN A 155 -5.18 -2.82 7.61
C ASN A 155 -4.17 -3.82 7.02
N THR A 156 -3.55 -4.65 7.86
CA THR A 156 -2.72 -5.78 7.42
C THR A 156 -3.51 -6.69 6.50
N TYR A 157 -4.63 -7.23 6.99
CA TYR A 157 -5.41 -8.18 6.19
C TYR A 157 -6.09 -7.52 5.00
N ARG A 158 -6.56 -6.26 5.11
CA ARG A 158 -7.06 -5.49 3.97
C ARG A 158 -6.01 -5.42 2.86
N THR A 159 -4.76 -5.14 3.22
CA THR A 159 -3.68 -5.06 2.23
C THR A 159 -3.42 -6.43 1.60
N LEU A 160 -3.24 -7.48 2.40
CA LEU A 160 -2.93 -8.83 1.90
C LEU A 160 -4.04 -9.41 1.02
N LEU A 161 -5.30 -9.29 1.45
CA LEU A 161 -6.46 -9.85 0.74
C LEU A 161 -6.76 -9.14 -0.59
N THR A 162 -6.26 -7.92 -0.78
CA THR A 162 -6.48 -7.12 -1.99
C THR A 162 -5.33 -7.19 -3.00
N ARG A 163 -4.34 -8.08 -2.79
CA ARG A 163 -3.18 -8.20 -3.71
C ARG A 163 -3.45 -9.02 -4.96
N GLY A 164 -4.43 -9.93 -4.92
CA GLY A 164 -4.79 -10.77 -6.06
C GLY A 164 -5.66 -10.04 -7.06
N MET A 165 -5.33 -10.11 -8.36
CA MET A 165 -6.11 -9.55 -9.46
C MET A 165 -7.13 -10.54 -10.02
N LYS A 166 -6.75 -11.83 -10.10
CA LYS A 166 -7.57 -12.90 -10.68
C LYS A 166 -8.20 -13.79 -9.61
N GLY A 167 -7.55 -13.93 -8.44
CA GLY A 167 -8.10 -14.71 -7.34
C GLY A 167 -7.38 -14.50 -6.01
N CYS A 168 -8.06 -14.89 -4.94
CA CYS A 168 -7.59 -14.82 -3.57
C CYS A 168 -8.06 -16.04 -2.80
N TYR A 169 -7.11 -16.82 -2.29
CA TYR A 169 -7.36 -18.04 -1.53
C TYR A 169 -6.98 -17.81 -0.08
N VAL A 170 -7.85 -18.15 0.86
CA VAL A 170 -7.69 -17.76 2.26
C VAL A 170 -7.74 -18.98 3.16
N TYR A 171 -6.77 -19.11 4.05
CA TYR A 171 -6.81 -20.04 5.17
C TYR A 171 -6.91 -19.26 6.47
N PHE A 172 -7.76 -19.70 7.40
CA PHE A 172 -7.95 -19.06 8.70
C PHE A 172 -7.40 -19.96 9.81
N CYS A 173 -6.56 -19.39 10.69
CA CYS A 173 -6.11 -20.10 11.89
C CYS A 173 -7.23 -20.30 12.92
N ASP A 174 -8.25 -19.44 12.91
CA ASP A 174 -9.42 -19.53 13.80
C ASP A 174 -10.61 -20.17 13.08
N GLN A 175 -11.08 -21.32 13.58
CA GLN A 175 -12.16 -22.08 12.95
C GLN A 175 -13.50 -21.33 12.99
N ALA A 176 -13.78 -20.58 14.06
CA ALA A 176 -15.03 -19.82 14.14
C ALA A 176 -15.06 -18.69 13.10
N LEU A 177 -13.92 -18.03 12.85
CA LEU A 177 -13.76 -17.02 11.81
C LEU A 177 -13.88 -17.61 10.41
N HIS A 178 -13.28 -18.79 10.19
CA HIS A 178 -13.47 -19.58 8.97
C HIS A 178 -14.97 -19.78 8.67
N ASP A 179 -15.69 -20.38 9.62
CA ASP A 179 -17.10 -20.76 9.43
C ASP A 179 -17.99 -19.54 9.22
N HIS A 180 -17.69 -18.44 9.93
CA HIS A 180 -18.40 -17.16 9.77
C HIS A 180 -18.32 -16.61 8.33
N PHE A 181 -17.13 -16.64 7.71
CA PHE A 181 -16.96 -16.15 6.34
C PHE A 181 -17.41 -17.18 5.29
N ALA A 182 -17.20 -18.48 5.52
CA ALA A 182 -17.69 -19.53 4.63
C ALA A 182 -19.22 -19.50 4.48
N ALA A 183 -19.94 -19.25 5.58
CA ALA A 183 -21.40 -19.09 5.56
C ALA A 183 -21.87 -17.89 4.70
N GLN A 184 -21.04 -16.85 4.54
CA GLN A 184 -21.35 -15.67 3.72
C GLN A 184 -21.08 -15.88 2.21
N LEU A 185 -20.24 -16.85 1.85
CA LEU A 185 -19.96 -17.21 0.46
C LEU A 185 -21.02 -18.13 -0.14
N SER A 186 -21.71 -18.90 0.70
CA SER A 186 -22.87 -19.70 0.28
C SER A 186 -23.96 -18.74 -0.21
N PRO A 187 -24.67 -19.04 -1.33
CA PRO A 187 -25.65 -18.12 -1.87
C PRO A 187 -26.67 -17.78 -0.80
N ALA A 188 -26.71 -16.50 -0.43
CA ALA A 188 -27.68 -15.94 0.51
C ALA A 188 -29.07 -16.36 0.04
N ARG A 189 -29.68 -17.32 0.74
CA ARG A 189 -31.03 -17.79 0.44
C ARG A 189 -31.95 -16.57 0.52
N PRO A 190 -32.59 -16.13 -0.58
CA PRO A 190 -33.61 -15.11 -0.48
C PRO A 190 -34.75 -15.71 0.34
N LYS A 191 -35.06 -15.12 1.50
CA LYS A 191 -36.39 -15.27 2.09
C LYS A 191 -37.35 -14.53 1.19
N ILE A 192 -37.89 -15.21 0.17
CA ILE A 192 -39.03 -14.72 -0.60
C ILE A 192 -40.05 -15.86 -0.68
N SER A 193 -41.19 -15.56 -0.08
CA SER A 193 -42.44 -16.31 -0.13
C SER A 193 -42.89 -16.58 -1.56
N ALA A 194 -43.50 -17.75 -1.76
CA ALA A 194 -44.10 -18.23 -2.98
C ALA A 194 -44.96 -17.17 -3.71
N GLY A 195 -44.82 -17.11 -5.04
CA GLY A 195 -45.67 -16.27 -5.90
C GLY A 195 -45.10 -16.08 -7.31
N SER A 196 -45.25 -17.12 -8.14
CA SER A 196 -45.40 -17.13 -9.61
C SER A 196 -45.30 -15.79 -10.38
N TRP A 197 -44.43 -15.73 -11.41
CA TRP A 197 -44.85 -15.73 -12.82
C TRP A 197 -43.68 -15.96 -13.79
N GLU A 198 -44.00 -16.63 -14.88
CA GLU A 198 -43.13 -17.10 -15.96
C GLU A 198 -42.86 -16.05 -17.04
N THR A 199 -41.75 -16.28 -17.76
CA THR A 199 -41.48 -15.95 -19.18
C THR A 199 -41.54 -14.49 -19.66
N ALA A 200 -40.38 -13.98 -20.10
CA ALA A 200 -40.23 -13.29 -21.38
C ALA A 200 -38.76 -13.26 -21.83
N ARG A 201 -38.51 -13.64 -23.09
CA ARG A 201 -37.22 -13.57 -23.78
C ARG A 201 -36.90 -12.12 -24.18
N SER A 202 -35.60 -11.86 -24.28
CA SER A 202 -34.93 -10.98 -25.26
C SER A 202 -35.52 -9.60 -25.51
N GLU A 203 -34.79 -8.57 -25.06
CA GLU A 203 -34.27 -7.50 -25.92
C GLU A 203 -33.30 -6.64 -25.10
N ALA A 204 -32.12 -6.38 -25.66
CA ALA A 204 -31.17 -5.43 -25.11
C ALA A 204 -31.49 -4.04 -25.66
N PRO A 205 -31.53 -3.00 -24.82
CA PRO A 205 -31.19 -1.66 -25.25
C PRO A 205 -29.92 -1.17 -24.55
N ALA A 206 -29.02 -0.65 -25.39
CA ALA A 206 -27.92 0.20 -24.98
C ALA A 206 -28.45 1.52 -24.39
N LEU A 207 -27.68 2.07 -23.44
CA LEU A 207 -27.43 3.49 -23.14
C LEU A 207 -27.42 3.76 -21.62
N PHE A 208 -26.31 3.40 -20.98
CA PHE A 208 -25.77 4.21 -19.90
C PHE A 208 -24.38 4.66 -20.36
N ARG A 209 -24.32 5.90 -20.84
CA ARG A 209 -23.06 6.59 -21.15
C ARG A 209 -22.53 7.07 -19.80
N GLU A 210 -21.49 6.42 -19.29
CA GLU A 210 -20.73 6.95 -18.17
C GLU A 210 -20.24 8.36 -18.53
N PRO A 211 -20.21 9.31 -17.58
CA PRO A 211 -19.70 10.64 -17.86
C PRO A 211 -18.25 10.53 -18.35
N GLU A 212 -17.99 11.04 -19.56
CA GLU A 212 -16.66 11.13 -20.16
C GLU A 212 -15.76 11.95 -19.22
N VAL A 213 -14.98 11.26 -18.39
CA VAL A 213 -13.78 11.83 -17.80
C VAL A 213 -12.86 12.15 -18.97
N PRO A 214 -12.40 13.41 -19.14
CA PRO A 214 -11.51 13.76 -20.23
C PRO A 214 -10.31 12.81 -20.21
N PRO A 215 -9.79 12.37 -21.37
CA PRO A 215 -8.69 11.42 -21.41
C PRO A 215 -7.51 12.04 -20.67
N GLY A 216 -7.26 11.54 -19.45
CA GLY A 216 -6.08 11.92 -18.69
C GLY A 216 -4.82 11.52 -19.45
N PRO A 217 -3.65 12.04 -19.02
CA PRO A 217 -2.39 11.68 -19.65
C PRO A 217 -2.24 10.15 -19.69
N ARG A 218 -1.98 9.58 -20.87
CA ARG A 218 -1.78 8.14 -21.02
C ARG A 218 -0.54 7.70 -20.23
N ILE A 219 -0.72 6.68 -19.39
CA ILE A 219 0.35 6.02 -18.65
C ILE A 219 0.73 4.76 -19.44
N GLU A 220 1.94 4.74 -19.99
CA GLU A 220 2.48 3.61 -20.74
C GLU A 220 3.20 2.65 -19.77
N ALA A 221 2.92 1.35 -19.85
CA ALA A 221 3.58 0.39 -18.96
C ALA A 221 5.09 0.30 -19.23
N GLU A 222 5.49 0.42 -20.51
CA GLU A 222 6.89 0.40 -20.93
C GLU A 222 7.07 1.30 -22.16
N VAL A 223 8.23 1.94 -22.26
CA VAL A 223 8.60 2.78 -23.41
C VAL A 223 10.01 2.46 -23.87
N ASN A 224 10.26 2.68 -25.16
CA ASN A 224 11.59 2.49 -25.77
C ASN A 224 12.68 3.20 -24.96
N ALA A 225 13.83 2.55 -24.78
CA ALA A 225 14.94 3.07 -23.99
C ALA A 225 15.43 4.46 -24.45
N SER A 226 15.30 4.77 -25.75
CA SER A 226 15.63 6.07 -26.34
C SER A 226 14.66 7.19 -25.97
N ALA A 227 13.42 6.87 -25.59
CA ALA A 227 12.38 7.83 -25.21
C ALA A 227 12.37 8.11 -23.69
N LYS A 228 12.96 7.21 -22.88
CA LYS A 228 13.11 7.36 -21.42
C LYS A 228 13.94 8.60 -21.09
N PHE A 229 13.39 9.49 -20.26
CA PHE A 229 14.00 10.76 -19.84
C PHE A 229 14.26 11.76 -20.98
N VAL A 230 13.68 11.53 -22.16
CA VAL A 230 13.70 12.45 -23.30
C VAL A 230 12.30 12.99 -23.54
N GLU A 231 11.33 12.09 -23.64
CA GLU A 231 9.90 12.41 -23.82
C GLU A 231 9.03 11.87 -22.69
N PHE A 232 9.49 10.82 -22.01
CA PHE A 232 8.75 10.17 -20.93
C PHE A 232 9.51 10.27 -19.61
N LEU A 233 8.77 10.45 -18.52
CA LEU A 233 9.27 10.33 -17.16
C LEU A 233 8.64 9.11 -16.46
N PRO A 234 9.38 8.47 -15.55
CA PRO A 234 8.82 7.40 -14.74
C PRO A 234 7.78 7.97 -13.77
N LEU A 235 6.62 7.30 -13.69
CA LEU A 235 5.61 7.52 -12.69
C LEU A 235 5.92 6.64 -11.47
N TYR A 236 6.02 7.25 -10.31
CA TYR A 236 6.19 6.53 -9.05
C TYR A 236 4.95 6.67 -8.18
N SER A 237 4.68 5.62 -7.40
CA SER A 237 3.88 5.78 -6.20
C SER A 237 4.62 6.68 -5.19
N LEU A 238 3.88 7.36 -4.30
CA LEU A 238 4.45 8.24 -3.25
C LEU A 238 5.55 7.55 -2.44
N LYS A 239 5.43 6.24 -2.23
CA LYS A 239 6.40 5.43 -1.50
C LYS A 239 7.64 5.09 -2.34
N ALA A 240 7.49 4.87 -3.64
CA ALA A 240 8.59 4.52 -4.53
C ALA A 240 9.54 5.70 -4.78
N ALA A 241 9.04 6.94 -4.87
CA ALA A 241 9.89 8.12 -5.09
C ALA A 241 10.96 8.34 -4.00
N CYS A 242 10.73 7.86 -2.78
CA CYS A 242 11.69 7.88 -1.68
C CYS A 242 12.84 6.88 -1.87
N GLY A 243 12.59 5.74 -2.51
CA GLY A 243 13.62 4.76 -2.79
C GLY A 243 14.63 5.30 -3.80
N ALA A 244 14.16 5.69 -4.99
CA ALA A 244 15.02 6.07 -6.10
C ALA A 244 15.81 7.36 -5.83
N PHE A 245 15.29 8.24 -4.96
CA PHE A 245 15.82 9.60 -4.83
C PHE A 245 16.03 10.09 -3.38
N GLY A 246 15.66 9.29 -2.36
CA GLY A 246 15.84 9.63 -0.93
C GLY A 246 16.93 8.81 -0.24
N GLU A 247 16.69 7.52 -0.01
CA GLU A 247 17.54 6.64 0.83
C GLU A 247 18.21 5.47 0.07
N GLY A 248 18.13 5.42 -1.27
CA GLY A 248 18.83 4.41 -2.08
C GLY A 248 18.18 3.02 -2.08
N GLN A 249 16.84 2.94 -2.01
CA GLN A 249 16.10 1.70 -2.27
C GLN A 249 15.56 1.70 -3.72
N TYR A 250 15.40 0.54 -4.35
CA TYR A 250 14.85 0.49 -5.71
C TYR A 250 13.39 0.99 -5.73
N ALA A 251 13.09 2.01 -6.54
CA ALA A 251 11.75 2.50 -6.75
C ALA A 251 11.13 1.80 -7.95
N GLU A 252 9.97 1.18 -7.78
CA GLU A 252 9.26 0.59 -8.91
C GLU A 252 8.44 1.65 -9.65
N GLU A 253 8.76 1.80 -10.93
CA GLU A 253 8.05 2.63 -11.89
C GLU A 253 6.65 2.01 -12.10
N SER A 254 5.60 2.72 -11.67
CA SER A 254 4.20 2.35 -11.92
C SER A 254 3.79 2.56 -13.40
N GLY A 255 4.70 3.07 -14.22
CA GLY A 255 4.55 3.33 -15.65
C GLY A 255 5.41 4.51 -16.09
N TRP A 256 5.24 4.91 -17.35
CA TRP A 256 5.92 6.01 -17.99
C TRP A 256 4.89 6.99 -18.52
N VAL A 257 5.07 8.27 -18.21
CA VAL A 257 4.15 9.34 -18.60
C VAL A 257 4.85 10.24 -19.59
N LYS A 258 4.21 10.51 -20.73
CA LYS A 258 4.70 11.48 -21.70
C LYS A 258 4.63 12.88 -21.09
N VAL A 259 5.71 13.64 -21.14
CA VAL A 259 5.80 14.96 -20.53
C VAL A 259 6.21 15.98 -21.58
N GLU A 260 5.35 16.97 -21.80
CA GLU A 260 5.55 18.02 -22.78
C GLU A 260 5.49 19.41 -22.13
N GLY A 261 6.30 20.35 -22.65
CA GLY A 261 6.25 21.76 -22.23
C GLY A 261 6.94 22.10 -20.90
N LEU A 262 7.69 21.17 -20.29
CA LEU A 262 8.48 21.40 -19.06
C LEU A 262 9.99 21.49 -19.30
N GLY A 263 10.41 21.75 -20.55
CA GLY A 263 11.82 21.84 -20.94
C GLY A 263 12.49 20.47 -21.09
N ARG A 264 13.83 20.44 -21.00
CA ARG A 264 14.61 19.21 -21.20
C ARG A 264 14.45 18.27 -20.00
N LEU A 265 13.89 17.10 -20.26
CA LEU A 265 13.77 16.01 -19.30
C LEU A 265 15.15 15.39 -19.00
N ASN A 266 15.29 14.81 -17.80
CA ASN A 266 16.50 14.12 -17.38
C ASN A 266 16.21 13.10 -16.27
N ARG A 267 17.23 12.30 -15.92
CA ARG A 267 17.13 11.19 -14.96
C ARG A 267 16.81 11.59 -13.52
N ASN A 268 16.93 12.87 -13.17
CA ASN A 268 16.56 13.37 -11.86
C ASN A 268 15.09 13.80 -11.81
N MET A 269 14.32 13.60 -12.87
CA MET A 269 12.91 13.99 -12.92
C MET A 269 11.99 12.76 -12.88
N PHE A 270 10.86 12.90 -12.20
CA PHE A 270 9.88 11.83 -12.03
C PHE A 270 8.47 12.40 -11.84
N VAL A 271 7.46 11.54 -11.99
CA VAL A 271 6.05 11.91 -11.89
C VAL A 271 5.42 11.26 -10.66
N ILE A 272 4.55 11.97 -9.97
CA ILE A 272 3.68 11.46 -8.90
C ILE A 272 2.26 11.96 -9.12
N GLN A 273 1.27 11.14 -8.83
CA GLN A 273 -0.12 11.59 -8.74
C GLN A 273 -0.38 12.29 -7.40
N ALA A 274 -0.77 13.55 -7.42
CA ALA A 274 -1.23 14.28 -6.25
C ALA A 274 -2.55 13.68 -5.72
N LYS A 275 -2.67 13.60 -4.39
CA LYS A 275 -3.89 13.19 -3.70
C LYS A 275 -4.26 14.22 -2.64
N GLY A 276 -5.52 14.60 -2.59
CA GLY A 276 -6.06 15.61 -1.69
C GLY A 276 -6.00 17.04 -2.25
N HIS A 277 -6.68 17.95 -1.56
CA HIS A 277 -6.98 19.31 -2.07
C HIS A 277 -6.13 20.42 -1.43
N SER A 278 -5.13 20.08 -0.62
CA SER A 278 -4.33 21.06 0.14
C SER A 278 -3.50 22.04 -0.71
N MET A 279 -3.28 21.71 -1.98
CA MET A 279 -2.47 22.51 -2.91
C MET A 279 -3.29 23.16 -4.03
N GLU A 280 -4.62 23.11 -3.92
CA GLU A 280 -5.52 23.78 -4.84
C GLU A 280 -5.47 25.31 -4.71
N PRO A 281 -5.73 26.07 -5.80
CA PRO A 281 -6.09 25.58 -7.14
C PRO A 281 -4.88 25.20 -8.01
N ARG A 282 -3.65 25.40 -7.50
CA ARG A 282 -2.42 25.24 -8.30
C ARG A 282 -2.11 23.79 -8.63
N ILE A 283 -2.43 22.86 -7.73
CA ILE A 283 -2.33 21.42 -7.93
C ILE A 283 -3.68 20.81 -7.53
N PRO A 284 -4.58 20.57 -8.50
CA PRO A 284 -5.83 19.86 -8.28
C PRO A 284 -5.61 18.41 -7.83
N ASP A 285 -6.56 17.87 -7.06
CA ASP A 285 -6.58 16.45 -6.72
C ASP A 285 -6.49 15.56 -7.98
N GLY A 286 -5.74 14.47 -7.90
CA GLY A 286 -5.53 13.52 -9.00
C GLY A 286 -4.54 13.98 -10.07
N SER A 287 -3.98 15.20 -10.00
CA SER A 287 -3.05 15.73 -11.00
C SER A 287 -1.71 14.99 -11.02
N LEU A 288 -1.19 14.72 -12.22
CA LEU A 288 0.17 14.20 -12.38
C LEU A 288 1.19 15.34 -12.26
N CYS A 289 1.99 15.28 -11.21
CA CYS A 289 2.97 16.28 -10.83
C CYS A 289 4.37 15.80 -11.17
N VAL A 290 5.12 16.62 -11.90
CA VAL A 290 6.53 16.39 -12.21
C VAL A 290 7.39 17.00 -11.11
N PHE A 291 8.28 16.19 -10.54
CA PHE A 291 9.25 16.59 -9.54
C PHE A 291 10.67 16.39 -10.06
N ARG A 292 11.61 17.16 -9.51
CA ARG A 292 13.04 17.01 -9.69
C ARG A 292 13.68 16.64 -8.35
N ALA A 293 14.32 15.47 -8.31
CA ALA A 293 15.16 15.00 -7.22
C ALA A 293 16.45 15.83 -7.08
N ASN A 294 17.17 15.63 -5.97
CA ASN A 294 18.44 16.29 -5.69
C ASN A 294 18.32 17.82 -5.76
N VAL A 295 17.44 18.40 -4.93
CA VAL A 295 17.21 19.84 -4.90
C VAL A 295 18.50 20.56 -4.52
N VAL A 296 19.15 21.19 -5.51
CA VAL A 296 20.35 22.01 -5.33
C VAL A 296 19.95 23.47 -5.08
N GLY A 297 20.50 24.08 -4.05
CA GLY A 297 20.24 25.47 -3.67
C GLY A 297 19.06 25.63 -2.70
N SER A 298 18.57 26.87 -2.56
CA SER A 298 17.52 27.19 -1.59
C SER A 298 16.19 26.51 -1.95
N ARG A 299 15.55 25.96 -0.91
CA ARG A 299 14.20 25.36 -0.96
C ARG A 299 13.11 26.38 -0.61
N GLN A 300 13.50 27.60 -0.25
CA GLN A 300 12.59 28.62 0.25
C GLN A 300 11.50 28.97 -0.78
N ASN A 301 10.24 28.93 -0.33
CA ASN A 301 9.04 29.21 -1.10
C ASN A 301 8.81 28.28 -2.31
N LYS A 302 9.52 27.15 -2.37
CA LYS A 302 9.32 26.15 -3.41
C LYS A 302 8.29 25.12 -2.98
N ILE A 303 7.51 24.62 -3.94
CA ILE A 303 6.64 23.47 -3.69
C ILE A 303 7.52 22.22 -3.72
N VAL A 304 7.44 21.42 -2.68
CA VAL A 304 8.27 20.25 -2.49
C VAL A 304 7.42 19.04 -2.10
N LEU A 305 7.91 17.86 -2.48
CA LEU A 305 7.46 16.60 -1.93
C LEU A 305 8.32 16.28 -0.71
N VAL A 306 7.68 16.10 0.44
CA VAL A 306 8.35 15.83 1.71
C VAL A 306 7.87 14.50 2.27
N GLN A 307 8.81 13.73 2.82
CA GLN A 307 8.54 12.63 3.72
C GLN A 307 8.74 13.07 5.17
N HIS A 308 7.81 12.74 6.07
CA HIS A 308 7.86 13.09 7.48
C HIS A 308 7.48 11.88 8.34
N ARG A 309 8.32 11.48 9.30
CA ARG A 309 8.13 10.25 10.09
C ARG A 309 7.30 10.41 11.38
N GLY A 310 6.82 11.61 11.71
CA GLY A 310 6.18 11.89 13.01
C GLY A 310 4.83 12.62 13.04
N LEU A 311 4.21 12.97 11.91
CA LEU A 311 2.99 13.80 11.90
C LEU A 311 1.84 13.07 11.21
N HIS A 312 0.77 12.83 11.97
CA HIS A 312 -0.51 12.34 11.47
C HIS A 312 -1.35 13.54 11.04
N ASP A 313 -1.43 13.78 9.73
CA ASP A 313 -2.44 14.70 9.18
C ASP A 313 -3.79 13.97 9.13
N VAL A 314 -4.87 14.71 9.36
CA VAL A 314 -6.24 14.21 9.46
C VAL A 314 -6.74 13.68 8.10
N ASP A 315 -6.03 14.05 7.03
CA ASP A 315 -6.27 13.68 5.65
C ASP A 315 -5.06 12.89 5.07
N TYR A 316 -5.25 11.61 4.72
CA TYR A 316 -4.44 10.79 3.78
C TYR A 316 -3.19 10.02 4.28
N THR A 317 -3.31 8.69 4.23
CA THR A 317 -2.32 7.71 3.73
C THR A 317 -0.81 8.02 3.83
N GLY A 318 -0.28 8.06 5.05
CA GLY A 318 1.14 7.84 5.32
C GLY A 318 2.02 9.10 5.36
N SER A 319 3.31 8.85 5.59
CA SER A 319 4.38 9.80 5.92
C SER A 319 4.76 10.82 4.80
N TYR A 320 3.86 11.27 3.92
CA TYR A 320 4.21 12.09 2.74
C TYR A 320 3.26 13.27 2.50
N THR A 321 3.80 14.41 2.08
CA THR A 321 3.01 15.61 1.78
C THR A 321 3.62 16.46 0.67
N ILE A 322 2.77 17.12 -0.13
CA ILE A 322 3.18 18.14 -1.09
C ILE A 322 2.79 19.49 -0.50
N LYS A 323 3.78 20.34 -0.22
CA LYS A 323 3.57 21.65 0.43
C LYS A 323 4.60 22.66 -0.04
N THR A 324 4.33 23.94 0.19
CA THR A 324 5.31 25.01 0.01
C THR A 324 6.26 25.03 1.19
N TYR A 325 7.57 24.88 0.94
CA TYR A 325 8.60 24.91 1.98
C TYR A 325 8.92 26.34 2.38
N THR A 326 8.91 26.62 3.68
CA THR A 326 9.40 27.89 4.25
C THR A 326 10.26 27.60 5.48
N SER A 327 11.48 28.09 5.48
CA SER A 327 12.35 28.19 6.65
C SER A 327 12.18 29.58 7.27
N GLU A 328 11.90 29.61 8.57
CA GLU A 328 11.79 30.81 9.40
C GLU A 328 12.89 30.74 10.48
N LYS A 329 13.69 31.81 10.60
CA LYS A 329 14.68 31.95 11.68
C LYS A 329 14.07 32.85 12.75
N SER A 330 13.98 32.38 13.99
CA SER A 330 13.49 33.21 15.10
C SER A 330 14.65 34.03 15.66
N PHE A 331 14.53 35.36 15.65
CA PHE A 331 15.47 36.23 16.34
C PHE A 331 15.01 36.41 17.79
N ASP A 332 15.81 35.94 18.74
CA ASP A 332 15.53 36.14 20.15
C ASP A 332 15.94 37.57 20.55
N ARG A 333 14.95 38.38 20.90
CA ARG A 333 15.14 39.79 21.25
C ARG A 333 15.74 39.99 22.64
N GLU A 334 15.75 38.98 23.50
CA GLU A 334 16.32 39.05 24.85
C GLU A 334 17.80 38.65 24.86
N THR A 335 18.18 37.64 24.07
CA THR A 335 19.57 37.17 23.99
C THR A 335 20.38 37.82 22.87
N GLY A 336 19.72 38.45 21.89
CA GLY A 336 20.37 39.06 20.72
C GLY A 336 20.92 38.04 19.72
N GLU A 337 20.59 36.76 19.92
CA GLU A 337 21.04 35.64 19.10
C GLU A 337 19.95 35.22 18.12
N TRP A 338 20.37 34.78 16.93
CA TRP A 338 19.49 34.07 16.01
C TRP A 338 19.27 32.67 16.57
N GLN A 339 18.06 32.39 17.05
CA GLN A 339 17.67 31.07 17.52
C GLN A 339 16.96 30.26 16.43
N HIS A 340 16.90 28.95 16.68
CA HIS A 340 16.45 27.82 15.86
C HIS A 340 15.73 28.11 14.53
N GLU A 341 16.17 27.38 13.50
CA GLU A 341 15.49 27.29 12.20
C GLU A 341 14.24 26.42 12.34
N ARG A 342 13.05 26.99 12.09
CA ARG A 342 11.78 26.27 12.05
C ARG A 342 11.34 26.09 10.61
N ILE A 343 10.97 24.86 10.25
CA ILE A 343 10.48 24.54 8.91
C ILE A 343 8.96 24.51 8.94
N VAL A 344 8.35 25.25 8.03
CA VAL A 344 6.90 25.35 7.88
C VAL A 344 6.52 24.91 6.47
N LEU A 345 5.73 23.86 6.37
CA LEU A 345 5.16 23.33 5.15
C LEU A 345 3.75 23.90 4.95
N LYS A 346 3.63 24.91 4.09
CA LYS A 346 2.41 25.70 3.91
C LYS A 346 1.55 25.11 2.76
N PRO A 347 0.26 24.80 3.01
CA PRO A 347 -0.67 24.52 1.92
C PRO A 347 -0.90 25.78 1.09
N ILE A 348 -1.32 25.61 -0.17
CA ILE A 348 -1.80 26.73 -0.99
C ILE A 348 -3.27 27.00 -0.69
N ASN A 349 -4.03 25.94 -0.42
CA ASN A 349 -5.44 26.04 -0.09
C ASN A 349 -5.59 26.56 1.36
N PRO A 350 -6.20 27.74 1.57
CA PRO A 350 -6.33 28.35 2.90
C PRO A 350 -7.19 27.55 3.89
N SER A 351 -8.00 26.60 3.40
CA SER A 351 -8.80 25.72 4.25
C SER A 351 -7.96 24.69 5.03
N TYR A 352 -6.66 24.59 4.74
CA TYR A 352 -5.75 23.64 5.36
C TYR A 352 -4.75 24.38 6.25
N SER A 353 -4.41 23.78 7.40
CA SER A 353 -3.42 24.34 8.32
C SER A 353 -1.99 24.06 7.83
N PRO A 354 -1.03 24.98 8.07
CA PRO A 354 0.38 24.71 7.87
C PRO A 354 0.87 23.57 8.78
N ILE A 355 1.79 22.77 8.26
CA ILE A 355 2.48 21.73 9.04
C ILE A 355 3.81 22.33 9.51
N VAL A 356 4.05 22.31 10.81
CA VAL A 356 5.31 22.77 11.41
C VAL A 356 6.15 21.55 11.74
N ILE A 357 7.42 21.56 11.34
CA ILE A 357 8.38 20.50 11.61
C ILE A 357 9.33 21.00 12.70
N ASP A 358 9.36 20.30 13.82
CA ASP A 358 10.25 20.59 14.94
C ASP A 358 11.62 19.89 14.75
N GLN A 359 12.66 20.36 15.45
CA GLN A 359 14.03 19.86 15.21
C GLN A 359 14.26 18.39 15.58
N GLU A 360 13.37 17.80 16.36
CA GLU A 360 13.42 16.38 16.75
C GLU A 360 12.74 15.47 15.73
N ASP A 361 12.03 16.04 14.75
CA ASP A 361 11.30 15.28 13.74
C ASP A 361 12.19 14.90 12.54
N ASP A 362 12.20 13.61 12.21
CA ASP A 362 12.88 13.09 11.04
C ASP A 362 12.07 13.40 9.76
N PHE A 363 12.60 14.32 8.94
CA PHE A 363 11.99 14.73 7.68
C PHE A 363 13.00 14.71 6.52
N THR A 364 12.52 14.38 5.32
CA THR A 364 13.35 14.34 4.10
C THR A 364 12.61 14.99 2.93
N VAL A 365 13.27 15.89 2.22
CA VAL A 365 12.75 16.47 0.96
C VAL A 365 13.13 15.56 -0.20
N ILE A 366 12.12 14.99 -0.85
CA ILE A 366 12.29 14.00 -1.93
C ILE A 366 12.48 14.69 -3.29
N GLY A 367 11.79 15.82 -3.53
CA GLY A 367 11.92 16.54 -4.79
C GLY A 367 11.25 17.91 -4.82
N GLU A 368 11.71 18.75 -5.73
CA GLU A 368 11.13 20.07 -6.05
C GLU A 368 10.12 19.93 -7.18
N PHE A 369 8.94 20.52 -7.03
CA PHE A 369 7.89 20.52 -8.04
C PHE A 369 8.29 21.39 -9.24
N ILE A 370 8.19 20.82 -10.44
CA ILE A 370 8.53 21.48 -11.70
C ILE A 370 7.27 21.92 -12.45
N GLY A 371 6.20 21.12 -12.42
CA GLY A 371 4.96 21.45 -13.11
C GLY A 371 4.00 20.27 -13.19
N LEU A 372 2.84 20.52 -13.80
CA LEU A 372 1.85 19.48 -14.08
C LEU A 372 2.09 18.87 -15.46
N VAL A 373 1.80 17.59 -15.60
CA VAL A 373 1.68 16.95 -16.92
C VAL A 373 0.43 17.51 -17.59
N LYS A 374 0.58 18.05 -18.79
CA LYS A 374 -0.57 18.51 -19.59
C LYS A 374 -1.33 17.30 -20.13
N SER A 375 -2.65 17.35 -20.01
CA SER A 375 -3.59 16.42 -20.65
C SER A 375 -3.65 16.65 -22.15
#